data_AF-A0A8G2F6R3-F1
#
_entry.id   AF-A0A8G2F6R3-F1
#
_cell.length_a   1.000
_cell.length_b   1.000
_cell.length_c   1.000
_cell.angle_alpha   90.00
_cell.angle_beta   90.00
_cell.angle_gamma   90.00
#
_symmetry.space_group_name_H-M   'P 1'
#
loop_
_entity.id
_entity.type
_entity.pdbx_description
1 polymer ?
#
loop_
_entity_poly.entity_id
_entity_poly.type
_entity_poly.pdbx_seq_one_letter_code
_entity_poly.pdbx_strand_id
1 'polypeptide(L)'
;MSRKAELAKIHMGKKQLGLDDETYRNMLSDMFGVTSAGKLDFRQRYRLLRHMEERGVEFTSKNKSSAKPKEDFYVIPDNVPHVQQKRYILALWKKLGWKMSGIDTRMKKQFGVDSLIWLNDQAALQTIAKDLVNRCNARGIDVE
;
A
#
# COMPACT_ATOMS: atom_id res chain seq x y z
N MET A 1 12.52 12.86 8.13
CA MET A 1 12.68 12.49 6.70
C MET A 1 14.16 12.35 6.40
N SER A 2 14.57 11.44 5.53
CA SER A 2 15.99 11.34 5.12
C SER A 2 16.29 12.39 4.06
N ARG A 3 17.50 12.99 4.09
CA ARG A 3 18.02 13.94 3.08
C ARG A 3 17.79 13.46 1.65
N LYS A 4 17.94 12.16 1.40
CA LYS A 4 17.70 11.56 0.07
C LYS A 4 16.25 11.69 -0.38
N ALA A 5 15.29 11.51 0.53
CA ALA A 5 13.87 11.62 0.23
C ALA A 5 13.45 13.06 -0.09
N GLU A 6 14.03 14.05 0.60
CA GLU A 6 13.76 15.46 0.34
C GLU A 6 14.29 15.89 -1.03
N LEU A 7 15.52 15.49 -1.38
CA LEU A 7 16.10 15.76 -2.70
C LEU A 7 15.27 15.10 -3.82
N ALA A 8 14.82 13.87 -3.62
CA ALA A 8 13.95 13.20 -4.59
C ALA A 8 12.64 13.96 -4.83
N LYS A 9 12.02 14.48 -3.78
CA LYS A 9 10.83 15.34 -3.92
C LYS A 9 11.14 16.60 -4.71
N ILE A 10 12.23 17.29 -4.40
CA ILE A 10 12.63 18.50 -5.14
C ILE A 10 12.81 18.18 -6.64
N HIS A 11 13.48 17.08 -7.00
CA HIS A 11 13.63 16.67 -8.40
C HIS A 11 12.29 16.30 -9.06
N MET A 12 11.38 15.66 -8.34
CA MET A 12 10.02 15.40 -8.81
C MET A 12 9.26 16.69 -9.07
N GLY A 13 9.35 17.67 -8.16
CA GLY A 13 8.72 18.97 -8.32
C GLY A 13 9.28 19.74 -9.52
N LYS A 14 10.60 19.66 -9.75
CA LYS A 14 11.23 20.26 -10.94
C LYS A 14 10.60 19.70 -12.21
N LYS A 15 10.42 18.38 -12.27
CA LYS A 15 9.78 17.69 -13.40
C LYS A 15 8.31 18.06 -13.55
N GLN A 16 7.56 18.17 -12.45
CA GLN A 16 6.15 18.56 -12.48
C GLN A 16 5.94 20.00 -12.93
N LEU A 17 6.84 20.92 -12.57
CA LEU A 17 6.83 22.31 -13.05
C LEU A 17 7.38 22.48 -14.47
N GLY A 18 7.94 21.42 -15.07
CA GLY A 18 8.57 21.50 -16.39
C GLY A 18 9.78 22.45 -16.44
N LEU A 19 10.48 22.64 -15.32
CA LEU A 19 11.64 23.54 -15.25
C LEU A 19 12.87 22.87 -15.86
N ASP A 20 13.55 23.59 -16.75
CA ASP A 20 14.86 23.20 -17.26
C ASP A 20 15.94 23.26 -16.16
N ASP A 21 17.06 22.56 -16.34
CA ASP A 21 18.21 22.62 -15.43
C ASP A 21 18.73 24.04 -15.23
N GLU A 22 18.80 24.86 -16.28
CA GLU A 22 19.26 26.25 -16.16
C GLU A 22 18.29 27.10 -15.36
N THR A 23 16.99 27.00 -15.66
CA THR A 23 15.93 27.75 -14.96
C THR A 23 15.86 27.34 -13.49
N TYR A 24 16.02 26.05 -13.21
CA TYR A 24 16.04 25.51 -11.86
C TYR A 24 17.27 25.98 -11.07
N ARG A 25 18.46 26.04 -11.69
CA ARG A 25 19.67 26.59 -11.06
C ARG A 25 19.54 28.09 -10.79
N ASN A 26 18.95 28.85 -11.71
CA ASN A 26 18.69 30.27 -11.51
C ASN A 26 17.72 30.49 -10.34
N MET A 27 16.66 29.70 -10.23
CA MET A 27 15.74 29.73 -9.10
C MET A 27 16.43 29.41 -7.76
N LEU A 28 17.31 28.42 -7.73
CA LEU A 28 18.08 28.10 -6.53
C LEU A 28 19.07 29.22 -6.15
N SER A 29 19.70 29.85 -7.15
CA SER A 29 20.63 30.96 -6.93
C SER A 29 19.90 32.20 -6.44
N ASP A 30 18.72 32.50 -7.00
CA ASP A 30 17.89 33.65 -6.61
C ASP A 30 17.36 33.51 -5.16
N MET A 31 16.82 32.34 -4.82
CA MET A 31 16.20 32.14 -3.50
C MET A 31 17.20 31.83 -2.38
N PHE A 32 18.32 31.15 -2.69
CA PHE A 32 19.23 30.59 -1.68
C PHE A 32 20.71 30.86 -1.95
N GLY A 33 21.07 31.51 -3.06
CA GLY A 33 22.47 31.78 -3.42
C GLY A 33 23.27 30.52 -3.76
N VAL A 34 22.62 29.38 -4.04
CA VAL A 34 23.31 28.12 -4.35
C VAL A 34 22.92 27.58 -5.71
N THR A 35 23.85 26.87 -6.35
CA THR A 35 23.63 26.25 -7.67
C THR A 35 23.17 24.80 -7.58
N SER A 36 23.06 24.22 -6.38
CA SER A 36 22.69 22.82 -6.20
C SER A 36 21.87 22.59 -4.94
N ALA A 37 20.77 21.84 -5.09
CA ALA A 37 19.92 21.42 -3.97
C ALA A 37 20.67 20.54 -2.94
N GLY A 38 21.78 19.91 -3.35
CA GLY A 38 22.65 19.17 -2.45
C GLY A 38 23.32 20.03 -1.38
N LYS A 39 23.53 21.33 -1.65
CA LYS A 39 24.14 22.30 -0.73
C LYS A 39 23.12 22.95 0.23
N LEU A 40 21.82 22.73 0.01
CA LEU A 40 20.78 23.31 0.85
C LEU A 40 20.74 22.63 2.23
N ASP A 41 20.51 23.43 3.27
CA ASP A 41 20.18 22.94 4.61
C ASP A 41 18.73 22.40 4.68
N PHE A 42 18.41 21.63 5.72
CA PHE A 42 17.06 21.12 5.95
C PHE A 42 15.99 22.23 5.91
N ARG A 43 16.23 23.37 6.57
CA ARG A 43 15.27 24.49 6.55
C ARG A 43 15.08 25.08 5.16
N GLN A 44 16.15 25.15 4.37
CA GLN A 44 16.11 25.69 3.02
C GLN A 44 15.40 24.73 2.05
N ARG A 45 15.62 23.42 2.18
CA ARG A 45 14.88 22.40 1.39
C ARG A 45 13.38 22.45 1.67
N TYR A 46 12.99 22.61 2.94
CA TYR A 46 11.59 22.75 3.30
C TYR A 46 10.96 24.00 2.67
N ARG A 47 11.65 25.15 2.71
CA ARG A 47 11.20 26.38 2.04
C ARG A 47 11.07 26.20 0.53
N LEU A 48 12.04 25.52 -0.11
CA LEU A 48 12.00 25.24 -1.54
C LEU A 48 10.80 24.36 -1.91
N LEU A 49 10.57 23.28 -1.16
CA LEU A 49 9.42 22.40 -1.37
C LEU A 49 8.11 23.20 -1.24
N ARG A 50 7.94 24.01 -0.20
CA ARG A 50 6.75 24.84 -0.04
C ARG A 50 6.53 25.80 -1.23
N HIS A 51 7.59 26.45 -1.69
CA HIS A 51 7.51 27.34 -2.86
C HIS A 51 7.14 26.59 -4.14
N MET A 52 7.54 25.33 -4.27
CA MET A 52 7.12 24.47 -5.36
C MET A 52 5.65 24.06 -5.24
N GLU A 53 5.15 23.77 -4.02
CA GLU A 53 3.73 23.52 -3.77
C GLU A 53 2.86 24.72 -4.15
N GLU A 54 3.30 25.93 -3.80
CA GLU A 54 2.63 27.18 -4.16
C GLU A 54 2.56 27.41 -5.68
N ARG A 55 3.50 26.82 -6.43
CA ARG A 55 3.50 26.83 -7.91
C ARG A 55 2.70 25.68 -8.53
N GLY A 56 1.98 24.91 -7.73
CA GLY A 56 1.12 23.81 -8.19
C GLY A 56 1.80 22.44 -8.21
N VAL A 57 2.94 22.27 -7.53
CA VAL A 57 3.53 20.95 -7.38
C VAL A 57 2.77 20.13 -6.35
N GLU A 58 2.12 19.07 -6.82
CA GLU A 58 1.53 18.07 -5.96
C GLU A 58 2.60 17.06 -5.49
N PHE A 59 3.12 17.25 -4.27
CA PHE A 59 3.92 16.25 -3.56
C PHE A 59 3.06 15.17 -2.89
N THR A 60 1.91 14.84 -3.50
CA THR A 60 1.07 13.78 -2.98
C THR A 60 1.84 12.48 -3.14
N SER A 61 2.09 11.81 -2.02
CA SER A 61 2.46 10.42 -2.05
C SER A 61 1.21 9.72 -2.57
N LYS A 62 1.13 9.42 -3.88
CA LYS A 62 0.08 8.55 -4.43
C LYS A 62 -0.04 7.39 -3.47
N ASN A 63 -1.16 7.35 -2.73
CA ASN A 63 -1.39 6.55 -1.53
C ASN A 63 -0.68 5.19 -1.60
N LYS A 64 0.57 5.12 -1.13
CA LYS A 64 1.08 3.90 -0.53
C LYS A 64 0.55 3.97 0.87
N SER A 65 -0.67 3.47 1.04
CA SER A 65 -1.27 3.15 2.34
C SER A 65 -0.14 2.70 3.23
N SER A 66 0.27 3.59 4.14
CA SER A 66 1.30 3.27 5.11
C SER A 66 0.71 2.11 5.86
N ALA A 67 1.31 0.93 5.64
CA ALA A 67 1.00 -0.26 6.39
C ALA A 67 1.34 0.07 7.84
N LYS A 68 0.37 0.62 8.58
CA LYS A 68 0.22 0.31 9.98
C LYS A 68 0.31 -1.22 10.04
N PRO A 69 1.10 -1.82 10.94
CA PRO A 69 0.92 -3.23 11.24
C PRO A 69 -0.50 -3.34 11.78
N LYS A 70 -1.48 -3.52 10.88
CA LYS A 70 -2.82 -3.89 11.25
C LYS A 70 -2.62 -5.20 11.96
N GLU A 71 -3.02 -5.25 13.21
CA GLU A 71 -3.33 -6.49 13.90
C GLU A 71 -4.00 -7.41 12.88
N ASP A 72 -3.52 -8.65 12.77
CA ASP A 72 -3.93 -9.65 11.77
C ASP A 72 -5.33 -10.18 12.12
N PHE A 73 -6.28 -9.27 12.32
CA PHE A 73 -7.65 -9.55 12.71
C PHE A 73 -8.56 -9.34 11.51
N TYR A 74 -9.18 -10.43 11.07
CA TYR A 74 -10.19 -10.43 10.01
C TYR A 74 -11.57 -10.63 10.65
N VAL A 75 -12.44 -9.63 10.55
CA VAL A 75 -13.77 -9.67 11.16
C VAL A 75 -14.80 -10.14 10.14
N ILE A 76 -15.51 -11.24 10.45
CA ILE A 76 -16.72 -11.61 9.73
C ILE A 76 -17.91 -11.16 10.58
N PRO A 77 -18.71 -10.19 10.13
CA PRO A 77 -19.89 -9.77 10.87
C PRO A 77 -20.98 -10.86 10.80
N ASP A 78 -21.72 -11.06 11.90
CA ASP A 78 -22.68 -12.18 12.03
C ASP A 78 -23.91 -12.11 11.11
N ASN A 79 -24.11 -10.99 10.41
CA ASN A 79 -25.22 -10.76 9.49
C ASN A 79 -24.95 -11.20 8.04
N VAL A 80 -23.80 -11.82 7.75
CA VAL A 80 -23.47 -12.23 6.37
C VAL A 80 -23.95 -13.64 6.06
N PRO A 81 -24.34 -13.94 4.82
CA PRO A 81 -24.65 -15.32 4.45
C PRO A 81 -23.37 -16.17 4.54
N HIS A 82 -23.53 -17.44 4.92
CA HIS A 82 -22.47 -18.44 5.02
C HIS A 82 -21.37 -18.13 6.06
N VAL A 83 -21.71 -17.47 7.19
CA VAL A 83 -20.77 -17.11 8.27
C VAL A 83 -19.86 -18.28 8.68
N GLN A 84 -20.43 -19.46 8.92
CA GLN A 84 -19.67 -20.62 9.39
C GLN A 84 -18.60 -21.06 8.38
N GLN A 85 -18.94 -21.13 7.09
CA GLN A 85 -17.98 -21.50 6.05
C GLN A 85 -16.90 -20.44 5.89
N LYS A 86 -17.25 -19.16 5.94
CA LYS A 86 -16.27 -18.05 5.90
C LYS A 86 -15.32 -18.11 7.10
N ARG A 87 -15.83 -18.38 8.31
CA ARG A 87 -15.02 -18.59 9.52
C ARG A 87 -14.10 -19.80 9.41
N TYR A 88 -14.61 -20.90 8.85
CA TYR A 88 -13.82 -22.10 8.59
C TYR A 88 -12.66 -21.81 7.63
N ILE A 89 -12.92 -21.14 6.49
CA ILE A 89 -11.88 -20.71 5.54
C ILE A 89 -10.80 -19.86 6.22
N LEU A 90 -11.19 -18.92 7.09
CA LEU A 90 -10.23 -18.12 7.86
C LEU A 90 -9.42 -18.96 8.85
N ALA A 91 -10.03 -19.94 9.51
CA ALA A 91 -9.33 -20.84 10.41
C ALA A 91 -8.26 -21.66 9.66
N LEU A 92 -8.60 -22.18 8.47
CA LEU A 92 -7.63 -22.87 7.60
C LEU A 92 -6.50 -21.94 7.16
N TRP A 93 -6.85 -20.72 6.76
CA TRP A 93 -5.88 -19.70 6.36
C TRP A 93 -4.87 -19.39 7.49
N LYS A 94 -5.38 -19.27 8.72
CA LYS A 94 -4.57 -19.07 9.91
C LYS A 94 -3.69 -20.28 10.23
N LYS A 95 -4.27 -21.49 10.18
CA LYS A 95 -3.53 -22.76 10.37
C LYS A 95 -2.36 -22.88 9.39
N LEU A 96 -2.51 -22.39 8.14
CA LEU A 96 -1.44 -22.34 7.14
C LEU A 96 -0.32 -21.30 7.45
N GLY A 97 -0.46 -20.49 8.49
CA GLY A 97 0.50 -19.45 8.87
C GLY A 97 0.56 -18.29 7.86
N TRP A 98 -0.49 -18.09 7.07
CA TRP A 98 -0.55 -17.01 6.10
C TRP A 98 -1.15 -15.75 6.72
N LYS A 99 -0.67 -14.58 6.27
CA LYS A 99 -1.20 -13.28 6.71
C LYS A 99 -2.64 -13.10 6.26
N MET A 100 -3.51 -12.63 7.13
CA MET A 100 -4.93 -12.38 6.83
C MET A 100 -5.11 -11.34 5.72
N SER A 101 -4.19 -10.37 5.60
CA SER A 101 -4.21 -9.40 4.49
C SER A 101 -4.11 -10.05 3.09
N GLY A 102 -3.63 -11.28 3.02
CA GLY A 102 -3.50 -12.03 1.77
C GLY A 102 -4.80 -12.67 1.29
N ILE A 103 -5.81 -12.81 2.15
CA ILE A 103 -7.03 -13.53 1.80
C ILE A 103 -7.86 -12.77 0.76
N ASP A 104 -8.05 -11.46 0.94
CA ASP A 104 -8.78 -10.60 0.01
C ASP A 104 -8.05 -10.50 -1.34
N THR A 105 -6.71 -10.44 -1.32
CA THR A 105 -5.90 -10.49 -2.54
C THR A 105 -6.14 -11.79 -3.31
N ARG A 106 -6.30 -12.91 -2.59
CA ARG A 106 -6.61 -14.19 -3.20
C ARG A 106 -8.04 -14.25 -3.73
N MET A 107 -9.02 -13.72 -2.99
CA MET A 107 -10.42 -13.65 -3.44
C MET A 107 -10.53 -12.85 -4.74
N LYS A 108 -9.80 -11.73 -4.83
CA LYS A 108 -9.76 -10.90 -6.03
C LYS A 108 -9.15 -11.64 -7.23
N LYS A 109 -8.07 -12.39 -7.02
CA LYS A 109 -7.42 -13.16 -8.09
C LYS A 109 -8.21 -14.38 -8.55
N GLN A 110 -8.90 -15.06 -7.63
CA GLN A 110 -9.56 -16.34 -7.91
C GLN A 110 -11.02 -16.17 -8.34
N PHE A 111 -11.74 -15.21 -7.76
CA PHE A 111 -13.18 -15.01 -7.98
C PHE A 111 -13.53 -13.60 -8.45
N GLY A 112 -12.56 -12.69 -8.58
CA GLY A 112 -12.81 -11.29 -8.94
C GLY A 112 -13.45 -10.47 -7.81
N VAL A 113 -13.58 -11.03 -6.60
CA VAL A 113 -14.25 -10.38 -5.47
C VAL A 113 -13.21 -9.72 -4.56
N ASP A 114 -13.37 -8.44 -4.26
CA ASP A 114 -12.41 -7.68 -3.45
C ASP A 114 -12.32 -8.16 -1.99
N SER A 115 -13.30 -8.91 -1.47
CA SER A 115 -13.26 -9.44 -0.10
C SER A 115 -14.01 -10.76 0.10
N LEU A 116 -13.52 -11.63 0.99
CA LEU A 116 -14.20 -12.89 1.37
C LEU A 116 -15.60 -12.64 1.92
N ILE A 117 -15.81 -11.51 2.61
CA ILE A 117 -17.11 -11.12 3.17
C ILE A 117 -18.18 -11.02 2.08
N TRP A 118 -17.80 -10.55 0.89
CA TRP A 118 -18.70 -10.33 -0.25
C TRP A 118 -18.89 -11.58 -1.12
N LEU A 119 -18.14 -12.66 -0.85
CA LEU A 119 -18.31 -13.93 -1.55
C LEU A 119 -19.54 -14.64 -0.99
N ASN A 120 -20.65 -14.55 -1.73
CA ASN A 120 -21.93 -15.19 -1.35
C ASN A 120 -22.23 -16.45 -2.16
N ASP A 121 -21.40 -16.76 -3.15
CA ASP A 121 -21.57 -17.95 -3.99
C ASP A 121 -21.11 -19.21 -3.25
N GLN A 122 -22.04 -20.16 -3.07
CA GLN A 122 -21.79 -21.41 -2.34
C GLN A 122 -20.74 -22.28 -3.01
N ALA A 123 -20.74 -22.35 -4.34
CA ALA A 123 -19.79 -23.18 -5.10
C ALA A 123 -18.37 -22.62 -4.99
N ALA A 124 -18.22 -21.29 -5.04
CA ALA A 124 -16.96 -20.61 -4.81
C ALA A 124 -16.43 -20.82 -3.38
N LEU A 125 -17.30 -20.71 -2.36
CA LEU A 125 -16.95 -20.97 -0.97
C LEU A 125 -16.49 -22.43 -0.74
N GLN A 126 -17.18 -23.40 -1.34
CA GLN A 126 -16.77 -24.80 -1.27
C GLN A 126 -15.45 -25.06 -2.01
N THR A 127 -15.25 -24.43 -3.16
CA THR A 127 -14.02 -24.56 -3.95
C THR A 127 -12.80 -24.06 -3.16
N ILE A 128 -12.89 -22.88 -2.54
CA ILE A 128 -11.79 -22.36 -1.73
C ILE A 128 -11.58 -23.16 -0.45
N ALA A 129 -12.65 -23.59 0.23
CA ALA A 129 -12.54 -24.43 1.42
C ALA A 129 -11.81 -25.75 1.09
N LYS A 130 -12.20 -26.42 -0.01
CA LYS A 130 -11.56 -27.67 -0.46
C LYS A 130 -10.09 -27.47 -0.83
N ASP A 131 -9.75 -26.39 -1.54
CA ASP A 131 -8.33 -26.08 -1.83
C ASP A 131 -7.53 -25.86 -0.55
N LEU A 132 -8.05 -25.11 0.42
CA LEU A 132 -7.34 -24.84 1.66
C LEU A 132 -7.18 -26.10 2.51
N VAL A 133 -8.19 -26.97 2.59
CA VAL A 133 -8.08 -28.29 3.23
C VAL A 133 -6.98 -29.12 2.58
N ASN A 134 -6.96 -29.21 1.25
CA ASN A 134 -5.91 -29.94 0.52
C ASN A 134 -4.51 -29.40 0.82
N ARG A 135 -4.36 -28.07 0.98
CA ARG A 135 -3.08 -27.46 1.35
C ARG A 135 -2.70 -27.69 2.81
N CYS A 136 -3.67 -27.73 3.71
CA CYS A 136 -3.43 -28.10 5.11
C CYS A 136 -2.93 -29.56 5.17
N ASN A 137 -3.63 -30.47 4.50
CA ASN A 137 -3.24 -31.88 4.40
C ASN A 137 -1.84 -32.05 3.77
N ALA A 138 -1.54 -31.34 2.69
CA ALA A 138 -0.22 -31.38 2.05
C ALA A 138 0.91 -30.86 2.96
N ARG A 139 0.58 -30.07 3.98
CA ARG A 139 1.51 -29.57 5.01
C ARG A 139 1.50 -30.42 6.29
N GLY A 140 0.73 -31.50 6.33
CA GLY A 140 0.55 -32.32 7.52
C GLY A 140 -0.20 -31.61 8.66
N ILE A 141 -0.97 -30.58 8.33
CA ILE A 141 -1.78 -29.84 9.30
C ILE A 141 -3.13 -30.53 9.39
N ASP A 142 -3.44 -31.07 10.56
CA ASP A 142 -4.72 -31.72 10.81
C ASP A 142 -5.87 -30.70 10.81
N VAL A 143 -6.91 -31.03 10.06
CA VAL A 143 -8.02 -30.14 9.73
C VAL A 143 -9.32 -30.53 10.42
N GLU A 144 -9.34 -31.67 11.11
CA GLU A 144 -10.48 -32.18 11.87
C GLU A 144 -10.71 -31.42 13.19
#